data_AF-A0A378QQV9-F1
#
_entry.id   AF-A0A378QQV9-F1
#
_cell.length_a   1.000
_cell.length_b   1.000
_cell.length_c   1.000
_cell.angle_alpha   90.00
_cell.angle_beta   90.00
_cell.angle_gamma   90.00
#
_symmetry.space_group_name_H-M   'P 1'
#
loop_
_entity.id
_entity.type
_entity.pdbx_description
1 polymer ?
#
loop_
_entity_poly.entity_id
_entity_poly.type
_entity_poly.pdbx_seq_one_letter_code
_entity_poly.pdbx_strand_id
1 'polypeptide(L)'
;MALHQTVKSVGRERHRMKAFVRFEHTTDGVYFAKINPDFNVLPLITNHFKARYQDQDFAIYDIKRGYGILSRQGDADVQMIVGIDDDVLADSRSVWSDDEARYQRFWQGYFANATIKERINPKLHKQYLPVRYWRYLSEKQVRGDEEFLKKKR
;
A
#
# COMPACT_ATOMS: atom_id res chain seq x y z
N MET A 1 1.69 12.12 30.75
CA MET A 1 1.84 10.68 30.40
C MET A 1 1.11 10.31 29.11
N ALA A 2 -0.15 10.72 28.88
CA ALA A 2 -0.92 10.36 27.68
C ALA A 2 -0.34 10.86 26.34
N LEU A 3 0.16 12.11 26.29
CA LEU A 3 0.73 12.70 25.06
C LEU A 3 1.89 11.87 24.51
N HIS A 4 2.83 11.44 25.37
CA HIS A 4 3.98 10.61 24.98
C HIS A 4 3.55 9.29 24.34
N GLN A 5 2.52 8.65 24.90
CA GLN A 5 1.99 7.39 24.39
C GLN A 5 1.31 7.56 23.03
N THR A 6 0.58 8.67 22.85
CA THR A 6 -0.03 9.04 21.57
C THR A 6 1.03 9.29 20.51
N VAL A 7 2.06 10.08 20.81
CA VAL A 7 3.17 10.37 19.89
C VAL A 7 3.86 9.07 19.44
N LYS A 8 4.13 8.14 20.36
CA LYS A 8 4.69 6.81 20.02
C LYS A 8 3.77 6.02 19.10
N SER A 9 2.47 6.05 19.34
CA SER A 9 1.48 5.31 18.54
C SER A 9 1.38 5.87 17.11
N VAL A 10 1.35 7.21 16.96
CA VAL A 10 1.39 7.89 15.66
C VAL A 10 2.70 7.57 14.92
N GLY A 11 3.83 7.59 15.62
CA GLY A 11 5.13 7.26 15.04
C GLY A 11 5.17 5.83 14.47
N ARG A 12 4.66 4.84 15.22
CA ARG A 12 4.54 3.45 14.73
C ARG A 12 3.66 3.36 13.50
N GLU A 13 2.53 4.05 13.50
CA GLU A 13 1.60 4.05 12.36
C GLU A 13 2.24 4.65 11.10
N ARG A 14 2.97 5.77 11.25
CA ARG A 14 3.75 6.37 10.18
C ARG A 14 4.77 5.37 9.61
N HIS A 15 5.52 4.67 10.46
CA HIS A 15 6.48 3.66 10.00
C HIS A 15 5.80 2.50 9.25
N ARG A 16 4.64 2.03 9.73
CA ARG A 16 3.85 1.01 9.04
C ARG A 16 3.39 1.47 7.67
N MET A 17 2.89 2.70 7.54
CA MET A 17 2.46 3.22 6.24
C MET A 17 3.61 3.33 5.25
N LYS A 18 4.81 3.73 5.68
CA LYS A 18 6.00 3.69 4.81
C LYS A 18 6.33 2.28 4.30
N ALA A 19 6.06 1.25 5.10
CA ALA A 19 6.39 -0.15 4.76
C ALA A 19 5.29 -0.89 3.98
N PHE A 20 4.02 -0.56 4.22
CA PHE A 20 2.87 -1.37 3.78
C PHE A 20 2.07 -0.75 2.65
N VAL A 21 2.34 0.50 2.27
CA VAL A 21 1.77 1.06 1.04
C VAL A 21 2.19 0.19 -0.14
N ARG A 22 1.20 -0.21 -0.94
CA ARG A 22 1.36 -0.86 -2.23
C ARG A 22 0.70 0.02 -3.26
N PHE A 23 1.39 0.20 -4.38
CA PHE A 23 0.89 0.96 -5.50
C PHE A 23 0.38 0.02 -6.57
N GLU A 24 -0.66 0.48 -7.25
CA GLU A 24 -1.26 -0.13 -8.42
C GLU A 24 -1.14 0.87 -9.57
N HIS A 25 -0.63 0.46 -10.72
CA HIS A 25 -0.42 1.33 -11.87
C HIS A 25 -1.74 1.54 -12.65
N THR A 26 -2.17 2.79 -12.75
CA THR A 26 -3.43 3.13 -13.43
C THR A 26 -3.25 3.36 -14.93
N THR A 27 -4.36 3.37 -15.68
CA THR A 27 -4.39 3.72 -17.11
C THR A 27 -3.86 5.12 -17.40
N ASP A 28 -3.97 6.03 -16.43
CA ASP A 28 -3.51 7.41 -16.54
C ASP A 28 -2.01 7.58 -16.25
N GLY A 29 -1.27 6.47 -16.04
CA GLY A 29 0.16 6.50 -15.72
C GLY A 29 0.48 6.89 -14.28
N VAL A 30 -0.51 6.85 -13.38
CA VAL A 30 -0.33 7.21 -11.96
C VAL A 30 -0.24 5.94 -11.12
N TYR A 31 0.73 5.89 -10.22
CA TYR A 31 0.79 4.87 -9.19
C TYR A 31 -0.18 5.21 -8.06
N PHE A 32 -1.32 4.53 -8.01
CA PHE A 32 -2.36 4.75 -7.03
C PHE A 32 -2.26 3.78 -5.85
N ALA A 33 -2.37 4.28 -4.63
CA ALA A 33 -2.38 3.48 -3.42
C ALA A 33 -3.54 3.87 -2.49
N LYS A 34 -4.16 2.84 -1.91
CA LYS A 34 -5.22 2.98 -0.91
C LYS A 34 -4.67 2.65 0.47
N ILE A 35 -4.95 3.52 1.46
CA ILE A 35 -4.57 3.31 2.86
C ILE A 35 -5.75 3.50 3.81
N ASN A 36 -5.67 2.89 4.98
CA ASN A 36 -6.62 3.06 6.08
C ASN A 36 -5.88 3.07 7.43
N PRO A 37 -5.13 4.15 7.73
CA PRO A 37 -4.37 4.26 8.96
C PRO A 37 -5.24 4.68 10.15
N ASP A 38 -4.84 4.26 11.35
CA ASP A 38 -5.52 4.66 12.59
C ASP A 38 -5.47 6.18 12.79
N PHE A 39 -4.30 6.78 12.54
CA PHE A 39 -4.00 8.21 12.72
C PHE A 39 -3.84 8.92 11.39
N ASN A 40 -3.97 10.25 11.41
CA ASN A 40 -3.73 11.05 10.22
C ASN A 40 -2.22 11.15 9.94
N VAL A 41 -1.68 10.15 9.25
CA VAL A 41 -0.24 10.04 8.97
C VAL A 41 0.11 10.37 7.53
N LEU A 42 -0.89 10.63 6.68
CA LEU A 42 -0.67 10.93 5.26
C LEU A 42 0.31 12.10 5.07
N PRO A 43 0.16 13.25 5.77
CA PRO A 43 1.14 14.35 5.66
C PRO A 43 2.54 13.97 6.16
N LEU A 44 2.64 12.99 7.08
CA LEU A 44 3.90 12.56 7.68
C LEU A 44 4.68 11.57 6.80
N ILE A 45 4.02 10.98 5.80
CA ILE A 45 4.63 10.03 4.86
C ILE A 45 4.87 10.63 3.48
N THR A 46 4.22 11.77 3.15
CA THR A 46 4.38 12.49 1.87
C THR A 46 5.83 12.61 1.42
N ASN A 47 6.70 13.21 2.23
CA ASN A 47 8.10 13.45 1.86
C ASN A 47 8.88 12.15 1.60
N HIS A 48 8.50 11.07 2.27
CA HIS A 48 9.15 9.77 2.06
C HIS A 48 8.82 9.20 0.67
N PHE A 49 7.56 9.27 0.25
CA PHE A 49 7.15 8.78 -1.06
C PHE A 49 7.62 9.72 -2.17
N LYS A 50 7.55 11.03 -1.97
CA LYS A 50 8.08 12.02 -2.91
C LYS A 50 9.57 11.81 -3.22
N ALA A 51 10.38 11.56 -2.19
CA ALA A 51 11.80 11.29 -2.39
C ALA A 51 12.09 9.93 -3.05
N ARG A 52 11.16 8.98 -3.00
CA ARG A 52 11.33 7.62 -3.56
C ARG A 52 10.76 7.47 -4.97
N TYR A 53 9.72 8.23 -5.30
CA TYR A 53 9.02 8.23 -6.58
C TYR A 53 9.24 9.59 -7.28
N GLN A 54 10.50 9.98 -7.46
CA GLN A 54 10.84 11.29 -8.04
C GLN A 54 10.50 11.35 -9.53
N ASP A 55 10.60 10.21 -10.23
CA ASP A 55 10.39 10.10 -11.67
C ASP A 55 9.03 9.49 -12.03
N GLN A 56 8.12 9.38 -11.07
CA GLN A 56 6.84 8.69 -11.25
C GLN A 56 5.71 9.46 -10.58
N ASP A 57 4.59 9.59 -11.28
CA ASP A 57 3.38 10.17 -10.70
C ASP A 57 2.79 9.17 -9.71
N PHE A 58 2.46 9.63 -8.51
CA PHE A 58 1.85 8.77 -7.50
C PHE A 58 0.74 9.49 -6.74
N ALA A 59 -0.25 8.70 -6.33
CA ALA A 59 -1.34 9.15 -5.48
C ALA A 59 -1.55 8.18 -4.32
N ILE A 60 -1.70 8.72 -3.12
CA ILE A 60 -2.03 7.93 -1.91
C ILE A 60 -3.30 8.48 -1.31
N TYR A 61 -4.32 7.63 -1.19
CA TYR A 61 -5.64 8.01 -0.70
C TYR A 61 -5.96 7.34 0.65
N ASP A 62 -6.29 8.15 1.65
CA ASP A 62 -6.79 7.69 2.95
C ASP A 62 -8.31 7.52 2.89
N ILE A 63 -8.74 6.27 2.71
CA ILE A 63 -10.16 5.91 2.59
C ILE A 63 -10.93 6.30 3.86
N LYS A 64 -10.30 6.23 5.04
CA LYS A 64 -10.97 6.52 6.30
C LYS A 64 -11.29 8.00 6.46
N ARG A 65 -10.47 8.87 5.85
CA ARG A 65 -10.58 10.33 5.98
C ARG A 65 -11.13 11.01 4.73
N GLY A 66 -11.25 10.28 3.62
CA GLY A 66 -11.83 10.79 2.38
C GLY A 66 -10.95 11.81 1.65
N TYR A 67 -9.63 11.72 1.83
CA TYR A 67 -8.70 12.58 1.11
C TYR A 67 -7.37 11.88 0.84
N GLY A 68 -6.65 12.38 -0.16
CA GLY A 68 -5.37 11.86 -0.59
C GLY A 68 -4.37 12.94 -0.93
N ILE A 69 -3.19 12.50 -1.33
CA ILE A 69 -2.15 13.31 -1.96
C ILE A 69 -1.89 12.80 -3.37
N LEU A 70 -1.58 13.71 -4.28
CA LEU A 70 -1.10 13.45 -5.63
C LEU A 70 0.22 14.19 -5.80
N SER A 71 1.26 13.48 -6.24
CA SER A 71 2.52 14.07 -6.66
C SER A 71 2.70 13.79 -8.14
N ARG A 72 2.96 14.84 -8.92
CA ARG A 72 3.37 14.69 -10.31
C ARG A 72 4.86 14.95 -10.46
N GLN A 73 5.46 14.34 -11.47
CA GLN A 73 6.86 14.56 -11.81
C GLN A 73 7.09 16.06 -12.11
N GLY A 74 8.09 16.64 -11.46
CA GLY A 74 8.43 18.06 -11.59
C GLY A 74 7.71 19.02 -10.61
N ASP A 75 6.68 18.57 -9.89
CA ASP A 75 6.00 19.42 -8.92
C ASP A 75 6.86 19.65 -7.65
N ALA A 76 6.96 20.91 -7.22
CA ALA A 76 7.67 21.30 -5.99
C ALA A 76 6.96 20.84 -4.71
N ASP A 77 5.63 20.70 -4.75
CA ASP A 77 4.77 20.25 -3.65
C ASP A 77 3.83 19.12 -4.09
N VAL A 78 3.09 18.53 -3.14
CA VAL A 78 2.02 17.58 -3.46
C VAL A 78 0.67 18.27 -3.45
N GLN A 79 -0.23 17.83 -4.32
CA GLN A 79 -1.59 18.33 -4.41
C GLN A 79 -2.50 17.47 -3.53
N MET A 80 -3.46 18.09 -2.85
CA MET A 80 -4.49 17.36 -2.11
C MET A 80 -5.60 16.93 -3.07
N ILE A 81 -6.02 15.67 -2.98
CA ILE A 81 -7.11 15.11 -3.78
C ILE A 81 -8.27 14.67 -2.88
N VAL A 82 -9.49 14.88 -3.33
CA VAL A 82 -10.74 14.52 -2.63
C VAL A 82 -11.76 14.03 -3.67
N GLY A 83 -12.79 13.31 -3.21
CA GLY A 83 -13.90 12.91 -4.08
C GLY A 83 -13.52 11.89 -5.16
N ILE A 84 -12.64 10.94 -4.83
CA ILE A 84 -12.43 9.77 -5.69
C ILE A 84 -13.71 8.95 -5.71
N ASP A 85 -14.09 8.46 -6.89
CA ASP A 85 -15.25 7.58 -7.10
C ASP A 85 -15.20 6.36 -6.16
N ASP A 86 -16.32 6.10 -5.48
CA ASP A 86 -16.46 4.99 -4.55
C ASP A 86 -16.27 3.64 -5.24
N ASP A 87 -16.61 3.52 -6.53
CA ASP A 87 -16.41 2.30 -7.31
C ASP A 87 -14.91 2.00 -7.47
N VAL A 88 -14.09 3.02 -7.70
CA VAL A 88 -12.62 2.89 -7.79
C VAL A 88 -12.00 2.56 -6.42
N LEU A 89 -12.56 3.12 -5.35
CA LEU A 89 -12.12 2.83 -3.99
C LEU A 89 -12.47 1.39 -3.58
N ALA A 90 -13.66 0.92 -3.93
CA ALA A 90 -14.12 -0.45 -3.71
C ALA A 90 -13.28 -1.45 -4.51
N ASP A 91 -13.07 -1.17 -5.80
CA ASP A 91 -12.33 -2.00 -6.72
C ASP A 91 -11.53 -1.17 -7.74
N SER A 92 -10.23 -1.09 -7.53
CA SER A 92 -9.33 -0.31 -8.38
C SER A 92 -8.98 -1.00 -9.68
N ARG A 93 -9.44 -2.24 -9.91
CA ARG A 93 -9.19 -2.99 -11.15
C ARG A 93 -9.76 -2.32 -12.39
N SER A 94 -10.83 -1.54 -12.23
CA SER A 94 -11.45 -0.77 -13.32
C SER A 94 -10.51 0.29 -13.91
N VAL A 95 -9.53 0.74 -13.12
CA VAL A 95 -8.57 1.78 -13.51
C VAL A 95 -7.16 1.24 -13.71
N TRP A 96 -6.95 -0.07 -13.61
CA TRP A 96 -5.64 -0.68 -13.82
C TRP A 96 -5.20 -0.53 -15.27
N SER A 97 -3.92 -0.22 -15.45
CA SER A 97 -3.27 -0.37 -16.74
C SER A 97 -3.23 -1.84 -17.17
N ASP A 98 -3.08 -2.07 -18.49
CA ASP A 98 -2.99 -3.41 -19.08
C ASP A 98 -1.87 -4.28 -18.45
N ASP A 99 -0.82 -3.64 -17.96
CA ASP A 99 0.36 -4.30 -17.39
C ASP A 99 0.27 -4.54 -15.88
N GLU A 100 -0.63 -3.88 -15.16
CA GLU A 100 -0.70 -3.93 -13.69
C GLU A 100 -0.95 -5.36 -13.18
N ALA A 101 -1.85 -6.09 -13.83
CA ALA A 101 -2.12 -7.49 -13.49
C ALA A 101 -0.90 -8.40 -13.68
N ARG A 102 0.04 -8.02 -14.56
CA ARG A 102 1.31 -8.73 -14.75
C ARG A 102 2.31 -8.35 -13.65
N TYR A 103 2.38 -7.09 -13.27
CA TYR A 103 3.24 -6.61 -12.16
C TYR A 103 2.88 -7.28 -10.83
N GLN A 104 1.59 -7.39 -10.51
CA GLN A 104 1.15 -8.06 -9.28
C GLN A 104 1.55 -9.53 -9.26
N ARG A 105 1.39 -10.24 -10.38
CA ARG A 105 1.81 -11.64 -10.51
C ARG A 105 3.32 -11.81 -10.33
N PHE A 106 4.13 -10.92 -10.90
CA PHE A 106 5.58 -10.94 -10.68
C PHE A 106 5.95 -10.69 -9.22
N TRP A 107 5.30 -9.73 -8.57
CA TRP A 107 5.51 -9.48 -7.15
C TRP A 107 5.13 -10.68 -6.28
N GLN A 108 3.97 -11.30 -6.52
CA GLN A 108 3.52 -12.49 -5.80
C GLN A 108 4.46 -13.67 -6.02
N GLY A 109 4.91 -13.88 -7.25
CA GLY A 109 5.90 -14.89 -7.60
C GLY A 109 7.24 -14.65 -6.89
N TYR A 110 7.75 -13.41 -6.89
CA TYR A 110 8.96 -13.04 -6.16
C TYR A 110 8.79 -13.28 -4.65
N PHE A 111 7.70 -12.82 -4.05
CA PHE A 111 7.41 -12.97 -2.63
C PHE A 111 7.36 -14.45 -2.22
N ALA A 112 6.70 -15.28 -3.01
CA ALA A 112 6.61 -16.72 -2.77
C ALA A 112 7.98 -17.41 -2.82
N ASN A 113 8.80 -17.09 -3.82
CA ASN A 113 10.10 -17.74 -4.02
C ASN A 113 11.19 -17.22 -3.08
N ALA A 114 11.14 -15.94 -2.69
CA ALA A 114 12.08 -15.35 -1.74
C ALA A 114 11.79 -15.76 -0.27
N THR A 115 10.60 -16.32 0.01
CA THR A 115 10.20 -16.72 1.36
C THR A 115 10.93 -18.01 1.79
N ILE A 116 11.70 -17.91 2.88
CA ILE A 116 12.34 -19.06 3.53
C ILE A 116 11.32 -19.77 4.43
N LYS A 117 10.94 -20.99 4.06
CA LYS A 117 9.83 -21.73 4.71
C LYS A 117 10.09 -22.03 6.18
N GLU A 118 11.33 -22.37 6.51
CA GLU A 118 11.79 -22.71 7.86
C GLU A 118 11.72 -21.52 8.82
N ARG A 119 11.65 -20.29 8.29
CA ARG A 119 11.56 -19.04 9.07
C ARG A 119 10.12 -18.54 9.24
N ILE A 120 9.13 -19.28 8.76
CA ILE A 120 7.73 -18.88 8.87
C ILE A 120 7.27 -19.01 10.33
N ASN A 121 7.04 -17.86 10.97
CA ASN A 121 6.41 -17.78 12.29
C ASN A 121 5.12 -16.95 12.19
N PRO A 122 3.94 -17.59 12.11
CA PRO A 122 2.67 -16.89 11.91
C PRO A 122 2.31 -15.92 13.03
N LYS A 123 2.66 -16.24 14.27
CA LYS A 123 2.39 -15.38 15.44
C LYS A 123 3.19 -14.09 15.34
N LEU A 124 4.49 -14.21 15.06
CA LEU A 124 5.38 -13.06 14.91
C LEU A 124 5.03 -12.23 13.66
N HIS A 125 4.64 -12.90 12.57
CA HIS A 125 4.20 -12.22 11.35
C HIS A 125 2.99 -11.33 11.61
N LYS A 126 1.97 -11.82 12.35
CA LYS A 126 0.80 -11.01 12.72
C LYS A 126 1.12 -9.85 13.67
N GLN A 127 2.18 -9.97 14.49
CA GLN A 127 2.63 -8.88 15.36
C GLN A 127 3.29 -7.74 14.57
N TYR A 128 4.17 -8.07 13.63
CA TYR A 128 4.86 -7.06 12.80
C TYR A 128 3.98 -6.52 11.67
N LEU A 129 3.13 -7.38 11.09
CA LEU A 129 2.21 -7.04 10.03
C LEU A 129 0.76 -7.37 10.45
N PRO A 130 0.09 -6.43 11.16
CA PRO A 130 -1.29 -6.61 11.58
C PRO A 130 -2.23 -6.92 10.41
N VAL A 131 -3.16 -7.85 10.64
CA VAL A 131 -4.07 -8.41 9.60
C VAL A 131 -4.90 -7.34 8.90
N ARG A 132 -5.25 -6.25 9.58
CA ARG A 132 -6.01 -5.12 9.00
C ARG A 132 -5.39 -4.53 7.72
N TYR A 133 -4.07 -4.60 7.58
CA TYR A 133 -3.38 -4.08 6.38
C TYR A 133 -3.37 -5.07 5.22
N TRP A 134 -3.65 -6.36 5.47
CA TRP A 134 -3.49 -7.41 4.46
C TRP A 134 -4.44 -7.20 3.27
N ARG A 135 -5.57 -6.52 3.46
CA ARG A 135 -6.50 -6.15 2.38
C ARG A 135 -5.83 -5.29 1.30
N TYR A 136 -4.82 -4.50 1.66
CA TYR A 136 -4.11 -3.60 0.73
C TYR A 136 -2.76 -4.16 0.26
N LEU A 137 -2.44 -5.41 0.59
CA LEU A 137 -1.17 -6.04 0.21
C LEU A 137 -1.39 -7.00 -0.96
N SER A 138 -0.77 -6.70 -2.10
CA SER A 138 -0.84 -7.54 -3.30
C SER A 138 -0.36 -8.98 -3.03
N GLU A 139 0.66 -9.18 -2.18
CA GLU A 139 1.13 -10.51 -1.80
C GLU A 139 0.15 -11.34 -0.94
N LYS A 140 -0.89 -10.71 -0.38
CA LYS A 140 -1.93 -11.39 0.42
C LYS A 140 -3.24 -11.57 -0.35
N GLN A 141 -3.39 -10.94 -1.51
CA GLN A 141 -4.57 -11.03 -2.38
C GLN A 141 -4.50 -12.23 -3.33
N VAL A 142 -4.12 -13.40 -2.81
CA VAL A 142 -3.95 -14.62 -3.61
C VAL A 142 -5.29 -15.06 -4.18
N ARG A 143 -5.44 -15.04 -5.50
CA ARG A 143 -6.60 -15.58 -6.20
C ARG A 143 -6.52 -17.10 -6.26
N GLY A 144 -7.68 -17.77 -6.22
CA GLY A 144 -7.82 -19.23 -6.12
C GLY A 144 -7.11 -20.06 -7.20
N ASP A 145 -6.68 -19.42 -8.29
CA ASP A 145 -6.10 -20.02 -9.50
C ASP A 145 -4.57 -20.21 -9.42
N GLU A 146 -3.92 -19.71 -8.38
CA GLU A 146 -2.46 -19.71 -8.26
C GLU A 146 -1.95 -20.96 -7.51
N GLU A 147 -1.95 -22.09 -8.23
CA GLU A 147 -1.39 -23.37 -7.76
C GLU A 147 0.06 -23.25 -7.24
N PHE A 148 0.85 -22.29 -7.71
CA PHE A 148 2.22 -22.06 -7.27
C PHE A 148 2.34 -21.58 -5.82
N LEU A 149 1.28 -20.98 -5.25
CA LEU A 149 1.18 -20.66 -3.82
C LEU A 149 0.63 -21.83 -3.00
N LYS A 150 0.04 -22.83 -3.67
CA LYS A 150 -0.43 -24.10 -3.09
C LYS A 150 0.65 -25.20 -3.14
N LYS A 151 1.95 -24.87 -3.14
CA LYS A 151 2.99 -25.90 -2.87
C LYS A 151 2.77 -26.42 -1.44
N LYS A 152 2.11 -27.58 -1.38
CA LYS A 152 1.51 -28.30 -0.23
C LYS A 152 2.01 -27.86 1.16
N ARG A 153 1.02 -27.50 1.98
CA ARG A 153 1.04 -27.43 3.44
C ARG A 153 1.47 -28.74 4.07
#